data_AF-A0A950E8J6-F1
#
_entry.id   AF-A0A950E8J6-F1
#
_cell.length_a   1.000
_cell.length_b   1.000
_cell.length_c   1.000
_cell.angle_alpha   90.00
_cell.angle_beta   90.00
_cell.angle_gamma   90.00
#
_symmetry.space_group_name_H-M   'P 1'
#
loop_
_entity.id
_entity.type
_entity.pdbx_description
1 polymer ?
#
loop_
_entity_poly.entity_id
_entity_poly.type
_entity_poly.pdbx_seq_one_letter_code
_entity_poly.pdbx_strand_id
1 'polypeptide(L)' 'MKKYFMPNLEIKGRIVRGLIAVILLVAAIVSFPFSVLIGMSLLVAGLFVLFEALRGWCALRACGIRTKI' A
#
# COMPACT_ATOMS: atom_id res chain seq x y z
N MET A 1 -24.29 -11.71 -2.16
CA MET A 1 -22.98 -11.52 -1.50
C MET A 1 -22.64 -10.03 -1.52
N LYS A 2 -22.57 -9.38 -0.35
CA LYS A 2 -22.38 -7.93 -0.22
C LYS A 2 -21.00 -7.54 -0.76
N LYS A 3 -20.98 -6.71 -1.80
CA LYS A 3 -19.77 -6.32 -2.55
C LYS A 3 -18.95 -5.25 -1.80
N TYR A 4 -18.38 -5.61 -0.65
CA TYR A 4 -17.58 -4.68 0.15
C TYR A 4 -16.21 -4.36 -0.46
N PHE A 5 -15.73 -5.18 -1.41
CA PHE A 5 -14.45 -5.02 -2.10
C PHE A 5 -14.63 -4.74 -3.60
N MET A 6 -15.52 -3.83 -3.99
CA MET A 6 -15.51 -3.36 -5.37
C MET A 6 -14.27 -2.49 -5.60
N PRO A 7 -13.49 -2.72 -6.67
CA PRO A 7 -12.36 -1.88 -7.01
C PRO A 7 -12.88 -0.45 -7.26
N ASN A 8 -12.54 0.44 -6.35
CA ASN A 8 -12.95 1.85 -6.35
C ASN A 8 -11.76 2.75 -6.70
N LEU A 9 -10.72 2.20 -7.31
CA LEU A 9 -9.46 2.89 -7.59
C LEU A 9 -9.20 2.88 -9.09
N GLU A 10 -8.97 4.07 -9.64
CA GLU A 10 -8.57 4.23 -11.04
C GLU A 10 -7.22 3.56 -11.28
N ILE A 11 -6.96 3.11 -12.52
CA ILE A 11 -5.73 2.42 -12.90
C ILE A 11 -4.48 3.23 -12.49
N LYS A 12 -4.55 4.57 -12.60
CA LYS A 12 -3.48 5.49 -12.18
C LYS A 12 -3.20 5.40 -10.68
N GLY A 13 -4.22 5.47 -9.84
CA GLY A 13 -4.08 5.34 -8.39
C GLY A 13 -3.58 3.98 -7.95
N ARG A 14 -3.90 2.90 -8.70
CA ARG A 14 -3.33 1.57 -8.47
C ARG A 14 -1.83 1.53 -8.73
N ILE A 15 -1.37 2.12 -9.84
CA ILE A 15 0.05 2.12 -10.22
C ILE A 15 0.88 2.93 -9.21
N VAL A 16 0.43 4.13 -8.84
CA VAL A 16 1.15 4.98 -7.87
C VAL A 16 1.33 4.25 -6.53
N ARG A 17 0.29 3.57 -6.05
CA ARG A 17 0.38 2.78 -4.81
C ARG A 17 1.25 1.55 -4.93
N GLY A 18 1.18 0.85 -6.06
CA GLY A 18 2.11 -0.24 -6.36
C GLY A 18 3.56 0.25 -6.33
N LEU A 19 3.83 1.43 -6.89
CA LEU A 19 5.16 2.05 -6.86
C LEU A 19 5.60 2.37 -5.42
N ILE A 20 4.72 2.98 -4.62
CA ILE A 20 4.98 3.29 -3.21
C ILE A 20 5.25 2.00 -2.40
N ALA A 21 4.49 0.94 -2.65
CA ALA A 21 4.70 -0.35 -1.99
C ALA A 21 6.07 -0.95 -2.32
N VAL A 22 6.49 -0.90 -3.59
CA VAL A 22 7.82 -1.35 -4.02
C VAL A 22 8.91 -0.52 -3.34
N ILE A 23 8.77 0.80 -3.28
CA ILE A 23 9.74 1.69 -2.60
C ILE A 23 9.84 1.32 -1.11
N LEU A 24 8.71 1.11 -0.43
CA LEU A 24 8.67 0.71 0.98
C LEU A 24 9.33 -0.64 1.23
N LEU A 25 9.10 -1.63 0.35
CA LEU A 25 9.71 -2.95 0.46
C LEU A 25 11.23 -2.90 0.23
N VAL A 26 11.69 -2.13 -0.75
CA VAL A 26 13.13 -1.91 -0.99
C VAL A 26 13.76 -1.21 0.20
N ALA A 27 13.12 -0.15 0.72
CA ALA A 27 13.58 0.56 1.91
C ALA A 27 13.62 -0.35 3.15
N ALA A 28 12.68 -1.30 3.28
CA ALA A 28 12.70 -2.30 4.34
C ALA A 28 13.97 -3.16 4.28
N ILE A 29 14.28 -3.72 3.10
CA ILE A 29 15.46 -4.58 2.89
C ILE A 29 16.76 -3.83 3.20
N VAL A 30 16.86 -2.58 2.77
CA VAL A 30 18.04 -1.73 3.04
C VAL A 30 18.14 -1.34 4.52
N SER A 31 17.01 -1.20 5.23
CA SER A 31 16.98 -0.81 6.64
C SER A 31 17.18 -1.96 7.62
N PHE A 32 16.94 -3.21 7.20
CA PHE A 32 17.17 -4.42 7.99
C PHE A 32 18.57 -4.51 8.64
N PRO A 33 19.68 -4.21 7.94
CA PRO A 33 21.02 -4.23 8.55
C PRO A 33 21.26 -3.11 9.57
N PHE A 34 20.53 -2.00 9.51
CA PHE A 34 20.69 -0.88 10.44
C PHE A 34 19.82 -1.03 11.68
N SER A 35 18.58 -1.49 11.51
CA SER A 35 17.62 -1.64 12.61
C SER A 35 16.49 -2.58 12.22
N VAL A 36 16.45 -3.75 12.86
CA VAL A 36 15.43 -4.78 12.62
C VAL A 36 14.01 -4.23 12.87
N LEU A 37 13.82 -3.38 13.87
CA LEU A 37 12.54 -2.72 14.15
C LEU A 37 12.06 -1.81 12.99
N ILE A 38 12.98 -1.05 12.39
CA ILE A 38 12.66 -0.15 11.27
C ILE A 38 12.39 -0.98 10.01
N GLY A 39 13.25 -1.96 9.72
CA GLY A 39 13.04 -2.89 8.62
C GLY A 39 11.70 -3.63 8.71
N MET A 40 11.34 -4.11 9.89
CA MET A 40 10.10 -4.86 10.10
C MET A 40 8.85 -3.98 9.99
N SER A 41 8.86 -2.76 10.53
CA SER A 41 7.75 -1.81 10.38
C SER A 41 7.55 -1.37 8.92
N LEU A 42 8.64 -1.09 8.18
CA LEU A 42 8.57 -0.79 6.74
C LEU A 42 8.08 -1.98 5.92
N LEU A 43 8.49 -3.21 6.29
CA LEU A 43 8.07 -4.42 5.59
C LEU A 43 6.56 -4.66 5.74
N VAL A 44 6.03 -4.50 6.96
CA VAL A 44 4.58 -4.60 7.23
C VAL A 44 3.82 -3.49 6.50
N ALA A 45 4.31 -2.25 6.54
CA ALA A 45 3.70 -1.14 5.82
C ALA A 45 3.71 -1.35 4.30
N GLY A 46 4.84 -1.79 3.73
CA GLY A 46 4.98 -2.07 2.31
C GLY A 46 4.06 -3.20 1.84
N LEU A 47 3.99 -4.31 2.58
CA LEU A 47 3.06 -5.41 2.30
C LEU A 47 1.60 -4.96 2.38
N PHE A 48 1.26 -4.12 3.36
CA PHE A 48 -0.09 -3.60 3.50
C PHE A 48 -0.49 -2.74 2.30
N VAL A 49 0.36 -1.80 1.89
CA VAL A 49 0.11 -0.95 0.70
C VAL A 49 0.07 -1.79 -0.58
N LEU A 50 0.90 -2.84 -0.68
CA LEU A 50 0.87 -3.77 -1.81
C LEU A 50 -0.46 -4.54 -1.88
N PHE A 51 -0.94 -5.03 -0.73
CA PHE A 51 -2.22 -5.73 -0.64
C PHE A 51 -3.39 -4.82 -1.04
N GLU A 52 -3.39 -3.57 -0.58
CA GLU A 52 -4.36 -2.55 -1.00
C GLU A 52 -4.32 -2.32 -2.52
N ALA A 53 -3.12 -2.17 -3.10
CA ALA A 53 -2.94 -1.97 -4.53
C ALA A 53 -3.44 -3.16 -5.36
N LEU A 54 -3.13 -4.40 -4.94
CA LEU A 54 -3.57 -5.63 -5.62
C LEU A 54 -5.09 -5.81 -5.58
N ARG A 55 -5.72 -5.50 -4.44
CA ARG A 55 -7.18 -5.58 -4.29
C ARG A 55 -7.90 -4.45 -5.02
N GLY A 56 -7.18 -3.46 -5.55
CA GLY A 56 -7.76 -2.28 -6.20
C GLY A 56 -8.62 -1.46 -5.24
N TRP A 57 -8.33 -1.57 -3.95
CA TRP A 57 -9.11 -0.98 -2.87
C TRP A 57 -8.21 -0.10 -2.02
N CYS A 58 -8.76 0.97 -1.48
CA CYS A 58 -8.00 2.02 -0.84
C CYS A 58 -8.69 2.36 0.48
N ALA A 59 -8.07 2.02 1.61
CA ALA A 59 -8.57 2.30 2.95
C ALA A 59 -8.79 3.81 3.16
N LEU A 60 -7.89 4.66 2.64
CA LEU A 60 -8.06 6.12 2.70
C LEU A 60 -9.37 6.58 2.04
N ARG A 61 -9.72 6.02 0.88
CA ARG A 61 -10.98 6.34 0.18
C ARG A 61 -12.18 5.74 0.93
N ALA A 62 -12.01 4.58 1.58
CA ALA A 62 -13.03 3.99 2.46
C ALA A 62 -13.26 4.81 3.75
N CYS A 63 -12.22 5.48 4.26
CA CYS A 63 -12.31 6.46 5.35
C CYS A 63 -12.83 7.84 4.90
N GLY A 64 -13.29 7.98 3.65
CA GLY A 64 -13.85 9.23 3.13
C GLY A 64 -12.83 10.26 2.65
N ILE A 65 -11.53 9.92 2.64
CA ILE A 65 -10.48 10.83 2.17
C ILE A 65 -10.50 10.84 0.64
N ARG A 66 -11.02 11.92 0.08
CA ARG A 66 -11.01 12.23 -1.36
C ARG A 66 -9.57 12.49 -1.81
N THR A 67 -8.87 11.42 -2.16
CA THR A 67 -7.59 11.51 -2.86
C THR A 67 -7.87 11.87 -4.33
N LYS A 68 -7.26 12.96 -4.83
CA LYS A 68 -7.32 13.41 -6.23
C LYS A 68 -6.51 12.52 -7.20
N ILE A 69 -6.06 11.36 -6.72
CA ILE A 69 -5.23 10.38 -7.44
C ILE A 69 -6.11 9.20 -7.85
#